data_AF-A0A0N7DIL1-F1
#
_entry.id   AF-A0A0N7DIL1-F1
#
_cell.length_a   1.000
_cell.length_b   1.000
_cell.length_c   1.000
_cell.angle_alpha   90.00
_cell.angle_beta   90.00
_cell.angle_gamma   90.00
#
_symmetry.space_group_name_H-M   'P 1'
#
loop_
_entity.id
_entity.type
_entity.pdbx_description
1 polymer ?
#
loop_
_entity_poly.entity_id
_entity_poly.type
_entity_poly.pdbx_seq_one_letter_code
_entity_poly.pdbx_strand_id
1 'polypeptide(L)'
;MTYMVLVLMVSFVLGLVAVASNPSPYFAALGLVVSAGVGCGLLVGFGSSFLSLVLFLIYLGGMMVVFAYTAALAAEPYPESWGDWSVLVYVVGYFCILFWMGASFVSDWSWGGWMGGEESMEMGMVRGDFSGVAMLYSWGGGMLILGGWMLLLTLFVVLELTRGVSWGALRTV
;
A
#
# COMPACT_ATOMS: atom_id res chain seq x y z
N MET A 1 0.82 -20.22 -13.84
CA MET A 1 1.12 -18.82 -13.46
C MET A 1 -0.15 -17.99 -13.32
N THR A 2 -1.07 -18.02 -14.29
CA THR A 2 -2.34 -17.27 -14.25
C THR A 2 -3.16 -17.46 -12.97
N TYR A 3 -3.42 -18.70 -12.54
CA TYR A 3 -4.19 -18.96 -11.29
C TYR A 3 -3.50 -18.43 -10.03
N MET A 4 -2.16 -18.49 -9.96
CA MET A 4 -1.41 -17.97 -8.82
C MET A 4 -1.55 -16.44 -8.74
N VAL A 5 -1.38 -15.74 -9.87
CA VAL A 5 -1.56 -14.27 -9.94
C VAL A 5 -3.01 -13.89 -9.61
N LEU A 6 -4.00 -14.67 -10.07
CA LEU A 6 -5.41 -14.44 -9.75
C LEU A 6 -5.67 -14.56 -8.24
N VAL A 7 -5.17 -15.61 -7.60
CA VAL A 7 -5.28 -15.79 -6.14
C VAL A 7 -4.60 -14.66 -5.39
N LEU A 8 -3.42 -14.20 -5.85
CA LEU A 8 -2.73 -13.05 -5.27
C LEU A 8 -3.52 -11.74 -5.46
N MET A 9 -4.15 -11.52 -6.60
CA MET A 9 -5.00 -10.34 -6.83
C MET A 9 -6.23 -10.35 -5.93
N VAL A 10 -6.91 -11.49 -5.81
CA VAL A 10 -8.07 -11.62 -4.93
C VAL A 10 -7.66 -11.41 -3.47
N SER A 11 -6.57 -12.03 -3.01
CA SER A 11 -6.07 -11.82 -1.65
C SER A 11 -5.60 -10.39 -1.38
N PHE A 12 -5.03 -9.70 -2.38
CA PHE A 12 -4.69 -8.28 -2.29
C PHE A 12 -5.95 -7.43 -2.07
N VAL A 13 -7.00 -7.64 -2.87
CA VAL A 13 -8.29 -6.93 -2.73
C VAL A 13 -8.93 -7.22 -1.38
N LEU A 14 -8.94 -8.48 -0.92
CA LEU A 14 -9.44 -8.84 0.40
C LEU A 14 -8.69 -8.11 1.52
N GLY A 15 -7.36 -8.01 1.42
CA GLY A 15 -6.54 -7.24 2.34
C GLY A 15 -6.84 -5.73 2.35
N LEU A 16 -7.21 -5.15 1.20
CA LEU A 16 -7.63 -3.75 1.13
C LEU A 16 -9.03 -3.53 1.69
N VAL A 17 -9.99 -4.43 1.42
CA VAL A 17 -11.35 -4.38 2.00
C VAL A 17 -11.28 -4.42 3.53
N ALA A 18 -10.42 -5.27 4.07
CA ALA A 18 -10.12 -5.38 5.48
C ALA A 18 -9.64 -4.07 6.14
N VAL A 19 -9.00 -3.18 5.38
CA VAL A 19 -8.54 -1.87 5.86
C VAL A 19 -9.59 -0.81 5.61
N ALA A 20 -10.27 -0.87 4.47
CA ALA A 20 -11.33 0.06 4.08
C ALA A 20 -12.58 -0.03 4.95
N SER A 21 -12.82 -1.18 5.60
CA SER A 21 -13.93 -1.34 6.56
C SER A 21 -13.78 -0.55 7.85
N ASN A 22 -12.73 0.29 7.97
CA ASN A 22 -12.42 1.14 9.12
C ASN A 22 -12.47 0.40 10.48
N PRO A 23 -11.78 -0.74 10.64
CA PRO A 23 -11.58 -1.30 11.96
C PRO A 23 -10.61 -0.43 12.77
N SER A 24 -10.47 -0.69 14.07
CA SER A 24 -9.48 0.03 14.88
C SER A 24 -8.05 -0.07 14.30
N PRO A 25 -7.18 0.93 14.52
CA PRO A 25 -5.88 1.06 13.84
C PRO A 25 -4.98 -0.19 13.92
N TYR A 26 -5.07 -0.98 14.99
CA TYR A 26 -4.33 -2.23 15.14
C TYR A 26 -4.70 -3.29 14.11
N PHE A 27 -6.00 -3.53 13.91
CA PHE A 27 -6.47 -4.51 12.94
C PHE A 27 -6.31 -3.97 11.51
N ALA A 28 -6.47 -2.67 11.31
CA ALA A 28 -6.15 -2.02 10.04
C ALA A 28 -4.65 -2.21 9.69
N ALA A 29 -3.76 -2.09 10.67
CA ALA A 29 -2.33 -2.31 10.45
C ALA A 29 -2.04 -3.73 9.96
N LEU A 30 -2.68 -4.74 10.57
CA LEU A 30 -2.53 -6.14 10.13
C LEU A 30 -3.03 -6.35 8.70
N GLY A 31 -4.18 -5.76 8.34
CA GLY A 31 -4.71 -5.79 6.97
C GLY A 31 -3.76 -5.13 5.96
N LEU A 32 -3.14 -4.00 6.33
CA LEU A 32 -2.12 -3.34 5.52
C LEU A 32 -0.84 -4.17 5.35
N VAL A 33 -0.40 -4.86 6.41
CA VAL A 33 0.77 -5.76 6.31
C VAL A 33 0.50 -6.91 5.35
N VAL A 34 -0.66 -7.55 5.46
CA VAL A 34 -1.05 -8.66 4.57
C VAL A 34 -1.20 -8.18 3.13
N SER A 35 -1.91 -7.08 2.89
CA SER A 35 -2.08 -6.54 1.54
C SER A 35 -0.74 -6.10 0.92
N ALA A 36 0.13 -5.41 1.66
CA ALA A 36 1.45 -5.03 1.16
C ALA A 36 2.34 -6.26 0.87
N GLY A 37 2.31 -7.30 1.72
CA GLY A 37 3.04 -8.55 1.48
C GLY A 37 2.57 -9.29 0.22
N VAL A 38 1.25 -9.40 0.04
CA VAL A 38 0.65 -9.98 -1.18
C VAL A 38 0.97 -9.13 -2.41
N GLY A 39 0.90 -7.80 -2.28
CA GLY A 39 1.28 -6.84 -3.33
C GLY A 39 2.74 -6.97 -3.77
N CYS A 40 3.66 -7.19 -2.82
CA CYS A 40 5.05 -7.52 -3.13
C CYS A 40 5.16 -8.81 -3.96
N GLY A 41 4.37 -9.83 -3.62
CA GLY A 41 4.30 -11.08 -4.39
C GLY A 41 3.75 -10.89 -5.81
N LEU A 42 2.75 -10.02 -5.98
CA LEU A 42 2.23 -9.64 -7.30
C LEU A 42 3.29 -8.98 -8.17
N LEU A 43 4.03 -8.01 -7.63
CA LEU A 43 5.09 -7.31 -8.35
C LEU A 43 6.21 -8.26 -8.80
N VAL A 44 6.62 -9.18 -7.91
CA VAL A 44 7.56 -10.24 -8.27
C VAL A 44 7.00 -11.14 -9.37
N GLY A 45 5.70 -11.44 -9.32
CA GLY A 45 4.99 -12.22 -10.35
C GLY A 45 4.98 -11.56 -11.72
N PHE A 46 4.98 -10.22 -11.78
CA PHE A 46 5.11 -9.43 -13.02
C PHE A 46 6.57 -9.14 -13.40
N GLY A 47 7.56 -9.67 -12.68
CA GLY A 47 8.99 -9.48 -12.98
C GLY A 47 9.62 -8.23 -12.35
N SER A 48 8.84 -7.40 -11.65
CA SER A 48 9.30 -6.13 -11.04
C SER A 48 9.89 -6.33 -9.63
N SER A 49 11.05 -7.00 -9.56
CA SER A 49 11.68 -7.37 -8.30
C SER A 49 12.23 -6.18 -7.50
N PHE A 50 12.71 -5.13 -8.17
CA PHE A 50 13.27 -3.97 -7.46
C PHE A 50 12.15 -3.18 -6.75
N LEU A 51 11.05 -2.92 -7.46
CA LEU A 51 9.91 -2.19 -6.91
C LEU A 51 9.28 -2.95 -5.74
N SER A 52 9.20 -4.28 -5.83
CA SER A 52 8.75 -5.13 -4.71
C SER A 52 9.60 -4.94 -3.45
N LEU A 53 10.93 -4.91 -3.56
CA LEU A 53 11.83 -4.68 -2.43
C LEU A 53 11.68 -3.27 -1.85
N VAL A 54 11.50 -2.26 -2.69
CA VAL A 54 11.26 -0.87 -2.25
C VAL A 54 9.95 -0.78 -1.47
N LEU A 55 8.86 -1.41 -1.95
CA LEU A 55 7.59 -1.50 -1.23
C LEU A 55 7.76 -2.22 0.10
N PHE A 56 8.44 -3.37 0.11
CA PHE A 56 8.71 -4.11 1.34
C PHE A 56 9.50 -3.28 2.36
N LEU A 57 10.56 -2.59 1.94
CA LEU A 57 11.41 -1.83 2.86
C LEU A 57 10.74 -0.53 3.34
N ILE A 58 10.19 0.28 2.44
CA ILE A 58 9.67 1.60 2.79
C ILE A 58 8.28 1.48 3.42
N TYR A 59 7.40 0.65 2.86
CA TYR A 59 6.04 0.50 3.36
C TYR A 59 6.00 -0.37 4.61
N LEU A 60 6.38 -1.66 4.50
CA LEU A 60 6.35 -2.58 5.64
C LEU A 60 7.41 -2.27 6.69
N GLY A 61 8.64 -1.95 6.27
CA GLY A 61 9.74 -1.68 7.21
C GLY A 61 9.72 -0.26 7.80
N GLY A 62 9.31 0.73 7.02
CA GLY A 62 9.32 2.14 7.45
C GLY A 62 7.98 2.60 8.00
N MET A 63 7.03 2.84 7.11
CA MET A 63 5.76 3.50 7.45
C MET A 63 4.89 2.65 8.38
N MET A 64 4.82 1.34 8.16
CA MET A 64 4.00 0.46 9.00
C MET A 64 4.53 0.35 10.43
N VAL A 65 5.85 0.42 10.64
CA VAL A 65 6.44 0.39 12.00
C VAL A 65 6.08 1.67 12.76
N VAL A 66 6.19 2.83 12.12
CA VAL A 66 5.79 4.11 12.72
C VAL A 66 4.29 4.12 12.99
N PHE A 67 3.47 3.63 12.05
CA PHE A 67 2.02 3.53 12.22
C PHE A 67 1.64 2.63 13.40
N ALA A 68 2.24 1.45 13.52
CA ALA A 68 2.02 0.53 14.63
C ALA A 68 2.43 1.15 15.98
N TYR A 69 3.55 1.88 16.00
CA TYR A 69 3.99 2.60 17.21
C TYR A 69 3.00 3.69 17.62
N THR A 70 2.50 4.50 16.68
CA THR A 70 1.50 5.53 16.98
C THR A 70 0.15 4.93 17.35
N ALA A 71 -0.26 3.83 16.72
CA ALA A 71 -1.47 3.11 17.08
C ALA A 71 -1.40 2.59 18.53
N ALA A 72 -0.24 2.04 18.93
CA ALA A 72 0.04 1.61 20.30
C ALA A 72 -0.10 2.74 21.33
N LEU A 73 0.29 3.96 20.97
CA LEU A 73 0.13 5.14 21.83
C LEU A 73 -1.32 5.64 21.91
N ALA A 74 -2.11 5.41 20.87
CA ALA A 74 -3.53 5.78 20.78
C ALA A 74 -4.47 4.63 21.17
N ALA A 75 -4.02 3.68 22.00
CA ALA A 75 -4.79 2.52 22.41
C ALA A 75 -6.08 2.90 23.16
N GLU A 76 -7.24 2.69 22.53
CA GLU A 76 -8.53 2.76 23.22
C GLU A 76 -8.80 1.45 24.01
N PRO A 77 -9.46 1.53 25.18
CA PRO A 77 -9.72 0.35 26.03
C PRO A 77 -10.69 -0.68 25.42
N TYR A 78 -11.51 -0.27 24.44
CA TYR A 78 -12.43 -1.15 23.70
C TYR A 78 -12.23 -0.99 22.19
N PRO A 79 -11.21 -1.65 21.61
CA PRO A 79 -10.92 -1.49 20.19
C PRO A 79 -12.00 -2.15 19.34
N GLU A 80 -12.52 -1.41 18.35
CA GLU A 80 -13.40 -1.99 17.33
C GLU A 80 -12.65 -3.08 16.55
N SER A 81 -13.15 -4.30 16.69
CA SER A 81 -12.68 -5.52 16.07
C SER A 81 -13.41 -5.79 14.75
N TRP A 82 -12.85 -6.69 13.93
CA TRP A 82 -13.53 -7.10 12.69
C TRP A 82 -14.87 -7.82 12.93
N GLY A 83 -15.10 -8.31 14.15
CA GLY A 83 -16.34 -8.99 14.53
C GLY A 83 -17.47 -8.03 14.93
N ASP A 84 -17.19 -6.72 15.02
CA ASP A 84 -18.20 -5.75 15.41
C ASP A 84 -19.20 -5.50 14.27
N TRP A 85 -20.46 -5.32 14.65
CA TRP A 85 -21.55 -5.12 13.70
C TRP A 85 -21.34 -3.90 12.80
N SER A 86 -20.71 -2.84 13.29
CA SER A 86 -20.35 -1.65 12.51
C SER A 86 -19.43 -2.01 11.34
N VAL A 87 -18.32 -2.68 11.63
CA VAL A 87 -17.31 -3.09 10.64
C VAL A 87 -17.88 -4.12 9.67
N LEU A 88 -18.65 -5.09 10.15
CA LEU A 88 -19.27 -6.12 9.32
C LEU A 88 -20.21 -5.54 8.26
N VAL A 89 -20.99 -4.50 8.59
CA VAL A 89 -21.86 -3.82 7.61
C VAL A 89 -21.01 -3.19 6.49
N TYR A 90 -19.89 -2.56 6.83
CA TYR A 90 -18.97 -2.02 5.82
C TYR A 90 -18.37 -3.11 4.95
N VAL A 91 -17.90 -4.21 5.55
CA VAL A 91 -17.31 -5.34 4.81
C VAL A 91 -18.32 -5.91 3.81
N VAL A 92 -19.55 -6.20 4.25
CA VAL A 92 -20.62 -6.70 3.36
C VAL A 92 -20.95 -5.67 2.28
N GLY A 93 -21.04 -4.39 2.62
CA GLY A 93 -21.26 -3.32 1.66
C GLY A 93 -20.19 -3.27 0.56
N TYR A 94 -18.91 -3.33 0.94
CA TYR A 94 -17.80 -3.36 -0.03
C TYR A 94 -17.83 -4.61 -0.90
N PHE A 95 -18.15 -5.78 -0.34
CA PHE A 95 -18.30 -7.00 -1.15
C PHE A 95 -19.45 -6.92 -2.14
N CYS A 96 -20.60 -6.36 -1.75
CA CYS A 96 -21.72 -6.15 -2.66
C CYS A 96 -21.35 -5.22 -3.82
N ILE A 97 -20.63 -4.13 -3.53
CA ILE A 97 -20.15 -3.18 -4.55
C ILE A 97 -19.16 -3.87 -5.49
N LEU A 98 -18.18 -4.59 -4.94
CA LEU A 98 -17.19 -5.33 -5.73
C LEU A 98 -17.84 -6.39 -6.62
N PHE A 99 -18.85 -7.10 -6.11
CA PHE A 99 -19.58 -8.09 -6.89
C PHE A 99 -20.40 -7.43 -8.00
N TRP A 100 -21.08 -6.32 -7.71
CA TRP A 100 -21.84 -5.56 -8.70
C TRP A 100 -20.95 -5.01 -9.82
N MET A 101 -19.83 -4.39 -9.46
CA MET A 101 -18.82 -3.94 -10.41
C MET A 101 -18.25 -5.13 -11.19
N GLY A 102 -17.82 -6.19 -10.51
CA GLY A 102 -17.29 -7.40 -11.16
C GLY A 102 -18.26 -7.99 -12.19
N ALA A 103 -19.54 -8.13 -11.84
CA ALA A 103 -20.55 -8.69 -12.73
C ALA A 103 -20.81 -7.82 -13.98
N SER A 104 -20.74 -6.49 -13.83
CA SER A 104 -20.91 -5.56 -14.95
C SER A 104 -19.68 -5.43 -15.84
N PHE A 105 -18.47 -5.60 -15.30
CA PHE A 105 -17.23 -5.57 -16.08
C PHE A 105 -16.92 -6.90 -16.78
N VAL A 106 -17.36 -8.03 -16.22
CA VAL A 106 -17.08 -9.37 -16.79
C VAL A 106 -17.81 -9.63 -18.11
N SER A 107 -18.93 -8.96 -18.40
CA SER A 107 -19.66 -9.15 -19.67
C SER A 107 -18.93 -8.57 -20.89
N ASP A 108 -18.12 -7.52 -20.69
CA ASP A 108 -17.44 -6.80 -21.79
C ASP A 108 -15.93 -7.09 -21.86
N TRP A 109 -15.37 -7.78 -20.86
CA TRP A 109 -13.94 -8.06 -20.79
C TRP A 109 -13.57 -9.32 -21.59
N SER A 110 -13.11 -9.13 -22.83
CA SER A 110 -12.44 -10.20 -23.58
C SER A 110 -11.15 -10.63 -22.84
N TRP A 111 -11.02 -11.93 -22.53
CA TRP A 111 -9.94 -12.55 -21.73
C TRP A 111 -8.53 -12.44 -22.36
N GLY A 112 -8.35 -11.61 -23.40
CA GLY A 112 -7.08 -11.42 -24.10
C GLY A 112 -6.10 -10.45 -23.44
N GLY A 113 -6.55 -9.61 -22.50
CA GLY A 113 -5.71 -8.55 -21.91
C GLY A 113 -4.78 -8.99 -20.78
N TRP A 114 -4.91 -10.22 -20.26
CA TRP A 114 -4.14 -10.70 -19.10
C TRP A 114 -2.72 -11.21 -19.44
N MET A 115 -2.35 -11.23 -20.71
CA MET A 115 -0.96 -11.42 -21.18
C MET A 115 -0.18 -10.10 -21.28
N GLY A 116 -0.55 -9.09 -20.49
CA GLY A 116 0.12 -7.80 -20.43
C GLY A 116 1.19 -7.77 -19.33
N GLY A 117 2.25 -8.54 -19.50
CA GLY A 117 3.41 -8.54 -18.60
C GLY A 117 4.64 -8.99 -19.37
N GLU A 118 5.08 -8.15 -20.30
CA GLU A 118 6.45 -8.15 -20.84
C GLU A 118 6.97 -9.54 -21.29
N GLU A 119 6.18 -10.29 -22.04
CA GLU A 119 6.70 -11.40 -22.85
C GLU A 119 6.97 -10.97 -24.30
N SER A 120 7.08 -9.66 -24.56
CA SER A 120 7.84 -9.22 -25.73
C SER A 120 9.29 -9.59 -25.46
N MET A 121 9.80 -10.57 -26.20
CA MET A 121 11.18 -11.04 -26.23
C MET A 121 12.19 -9.88 -26.35
N GLU A 122 12.45 -9.17 -25.26
CA GLU A 122 13.58 -8.25 -25.18
C GLU A 122 14.75 -9.06 -24.61
N MET A 123 15.68 -9.43 -25.49
CA MET A 123 16.97 -10.01 -25.12
C MET A 123 17.84 -8.94 -24.42
N GLY A 124 17.36 -8.38 -23.32
CA GLY A 124 18.11 -7.48 -22.45
C GLY A 124 18.80 -8.28 -21.36
N MET A 125 20.12 -8.12 -21.21
CA MET A 125 20.86 -8.70 -20.07
C MET A 125 20.47 -8.07 -18.72
N VAL A 126 19.80 -6.92 -18.74
CA VAL A 126 19.40 -6.14 -17.56
C VAL A 126 17.88 -5.96 -17.58
N ARG A 127 17.21 -6.27 -16.46
CA ARG A 127 15.76 -6.02 -16.30
C ARG A 127 15.46 -4.52 -16.31
N GLY A 128 14.34 -4.13 -16.93
CA GLY A 128 13.90 -2.75 -17.07
C GLY A 128 13.80 -1.98 -15.73
N ASP A 129 13.41 -2.66 -14.66
CA ASP A 129 13.41 -2.12 -13.29
C ASP A 129 14.73 -1.45 -12.89
N PHE A 130 15.86 -2.12 -13.10
CA PHE A 130 17.17 -1.64 -12.66
C PHE A 130 17.71 -0.54 -13.58
N SER A 131 17.41 -0.61 -14.88
CA SER A 131 17.79 0.45 -15.82
C SER A 131 17.01 1.74 -15.56
N GLY A 132 15.72 1.64 -15.18
CA GLY A 132 14.92 2.79 -14.77
C GLY A 132 15.51 3.54 -13.57
N VAL A 133 16.01 2.81 -12.56
CA VAL A 133 16.70 3.41 -11.40
C VAL A 133 17.98 4.12 -11.82
N ALA A 134 18.77 3.53 -12.71
CA ALA A 134 19.98 4.18 -13.22
C ALA A 134 19.66 5.49 -13.97
N MET A 135 18.54 5.54 -14.71
CA MET A 135 18.09 6.75 -15.40
C MET A 135 17.65 7.87 -14.45
N LEU A 136 17.11 7.54 -13.27
CA LEU A 136 16.80 8.54 -12.24
C LEU A 136 18.04 9.31 -11.78
N TYR A 137 19.20 8.64 -11.68
CA TYR A 137 20.45 9.31 -11.28
C TYR A 137 21.14 10.03 -12.44
N SER A 138 20.97 9.60 -13.69
CA SER A 138 21.61 10.25 -14.83
C SER A 138 20.85 11.47 -15.32
N TRP A 139 19.56 11.33 -15.62
CA TRP A 139 18.74 12.37 -16.22
C TRP A 139 17.66 12.91 -15.26
N GLY A 140 17.27 12.10 -14.27
CA GLY A 140 16.27 12.46 -13.26
C GLY A 140 16.75 13.35 -12.12
N GLY A 141 17.97 13.91 -12.19
CA GLY A 141 18.57 14.69 -11.10
C GLY A 141 17.69 15.86 -10.62
N GLY A 142 16.99 16.54 -11.53
CA GLY A 142 16.04 17.60 -11.15
C GLY A 142 14.90 17.10 -10.26
N MET A 143 14.35 15.93 -10.56
CA MET A 143 13.30 15.31 -9.73
C MET A 143 13.85 14.88 -8.37
N LEU A 144 15.09 14.39 -8.31
CA LEU A 144 15.74 14.02 -7.05
C LEU A 144 15.97 15.22 -6.14
N ILE A 145 16.40 16.36 -6.68
CA ILE A 145 16.59 17.60 -5.92
C ILE A 145 15.24 18.09 -5.37
N LEU A 146 14.20 18.12 -6.21
CA LEU A 146 12.86 18.51 -5.77
C LEU A 146 12.32 17.56 -4.69
N GLY A 147 12.45 16.24 -4.89
CA GLY A 147 12.02 15.23 -3.92
C GLY A 147 12.75 15.37 -2.58
N GLY A 148 14.08 15.51 -2.60
CA GLY A 148 14.89 15.74 -1.40
C GLY A 148 14.53 17.05 -0.68
N TRP A 149 14.29 18.12 -1.44
CA TRP A 149 13.85 19.39 -0.88
C TRP A 149 12.48 19.28 -0.20
N MET A 150 11.52 18.60 -0.84
CA MET A 150 10.19 18.37 -0.25
C MET A 150 10.28 17.55 1.04
N LEU A 151 11.09 16.49 1.08
CA LEU A 151 11.29 15.70 2.30
C LEU A 151 11.97 16.49 3.43
N LEU A 152 12.87 17.41 3.08
CA LEU A 152 13.51 18.28 4.06
C LEU A 152 12.50 19.30 4.64
N LEU A 153 11.67 19.89 3.78
CA LEU A 153 10.58 20.76 4.23
C LEU A 153 9.57 20.02 5.11
N THR A 154 9.16 18.80 4.74
CA THR A 154 8.24 18.01 5.59
C THR A 154 8.85 17.71 6.95
N LEU A 155 10.16 17.43 7.04
CA LEU A 155 10.85 17.26 8.30
C LEU A 155 10.77 18.52 9.18
N PHE A 156 11.00 19.71 8.62
CA PHE A 156 10.83 20.96 9.38
C PHE A 156 9.39 21.18 9.83
N VAL A 157 8.40 20.89 8.98
CA VAL A 157 6.98 20.98 9.34
C VAL A 157 6.67 20.05 10.51
N VAL A 158 7.09 18.79 10.45
CA VAL A 158 6.87 17.81 11.53
C VAL A 158 7.58 18.21 12.82
N LEU A 159 8.81 18.74 12.74
CA LEU A 159 9.53 19.25 13.93
C LEU A 159 8.80 20.44 14.57
N GLU A 160 8.28 21.36 13.78
CA GLU A 160 7.57 22.53 14.32
C GLU A 160 6.20 22.14 14.91
N LEU A 161 5.48 21.22 14.26
CA LEU A 161 4.23 20.67 14.78
C LEU A 161 4.43 19.93 16.12
N THR A 162 5.50 19.15 16.24
CA THR A 162 5.79 18.38 17.46
C THR A 162 6.40 19.24 18.58
N ARG A 163 7.09 20.34 18.26
CA ARG A 163 7.60 21.32 19.24
C ARG A 163 6.50 21.97 20.08
N GLY A 164 5.28 22.11 19.54
CA GLY A 164 4.14 22.71 20.23
C GLY A 164 3.76 22.07 21.57
N VAL A 165 4.15 20.81 21.80
CA VAL A 165 3.95 20.12 23.10
C VAL A 165 4.71 20.81 24.24
N SER A 166 5.86 21.43 23.94
CA SER A 166 6.69 22.11 24.95
C SER A 166 6.22 23.53 25.34
N TRP A 167 5.30 24.13 24.58
CA TRP A 167 4.80 25.51 24.79
C TRP A 167 3.36 25.57 25.34
N GLY A 168 2.88 24.48 25.94
CA GLY A 168 1.90 24.54 27.04
C GLY A 168 0.53 25.16 26.77
N ALA A 169 0.02 25.17 25.53
CA ALA A 169 -1.31 25.73 25.23
C ALA A 169 -2.35 24.70 24.71
N LEU A 170 -1.94 23.48 24.34
CA LEU A 170 -2.87 22.42 23.91
C LEU A 170 -2.95 21.33 24.98
N ARG A 171 -3.50 21.68 26.14
CA ARG A 171 -4.06 20.70 27.07
C ARG A 171 -5.49 20.39 26.64
N THR A 172 -5.75 19.09 26.52
CA THR A 172 -7.04 18.38 26.65
C THR A 172 -8.16 18.78 25.70
N VAL A 173 -8.34 17.97 24.66
CA VAL A 173 -9.62 17.28 24.44
C VAL A 173 -9.31 15.81 24.21
#